data_AF-A0A832V5F7-F1
#
_entry.id   AF-A0A832V5F7-F1
#
_cell.length_a   1.000
_cell.length_b   1.000
_cell.length_c   1.000
_cell.angle_alpha   90.00
_cell.angle_beta   90.00
_cell.angle_gamma   90.00
#
_symmetry.space_group_name_H-M   'P 1'
#
loop_
_entity.id
_entity.type
_entity.pdbx_description
1 polymer ?
#
loop_
_entity_poly.entity_id
_entity_poly.type
_entity_poly.pdbx_seq_one_letter_code
_entity_poly.pdbx_strand_id
1 'polypeptide(L)'
;MAYNPVTEGYIIDAPWRIDSSVQTIPILAIANDPLNADIHNIYVLDHNNGDNVVASTNWANKQVITANNKPFFYLFNLNKDLFVGNPISVKIKFDLESYLDNEEGPIYIYKSSTDLPTLSNWYVGDTHYHTNYSRNLVEYGAPIRDTKEGARALGLDWITITDHSFDLKAEEWPLLKAESSQYTDTSFVFIPGEEVSTNEYIGDKYRHYLALGINNYIDGIEIDPGFPFAGHTPPDTVNLVKSYGGSGYIAHPYLGHTVIDDPFRQPWKDAEYNLDFTGLQFWNYETVNGDDYEFNAGYEKWKSLLKDGRHVYVSGGSDAHGDFNTNLGKVRTYVYTEQFNQQGILTALKNGNSFMTNGPFVTFKIDNAILGQTVSKPSGSNPTLNIQWASTPEFGAVNKIEIWRNNATAITLNLNSLSGTNSWTDSTPVTSETYYRLVAYASGDYRAYTNPIWVKPNQGGGLDDGDSSSSSGGGGGGGSSGSDTKKPAKSEKKSILPSISVPSLPTIGAGDEAIDSGSGEPINSVVPDDSAKGITALLIYNLKKVGWPAALAMFAAIAAIAFAFQKLQVTGYKPRAK
;
A
#
# COMPACT_ATOMS: atom_id res chain seq x y z
N MET A 1 2.35 -2.27 -12.16
CA MET A 1 2.75 -3.63 -12.54
C MET A 1 3.96 -3.86 -11.69
N ALA A 2 3.86 -4.74 -10.68
CA ALA A 2 4.97 -5.03 -9.80
C ALA A 2 6.27 -5.29 -10.59
N TYR A 3 7.42 -4.94 -10.02
CA TYR A 3 8.70 -5.22 -10.66
C TYR A 3 8.82 -6.71 -10.95
N ASN A 4 9.10 -7.06 -12.20
CA ASN A 4 9.09 -8.45 -12.64
C ASN A 4 10.52 -9.01 -12.74
N PRO A 5 10.89 -9.97 -11.88
CA PRO A 5 12.28 -10.41 -11.80
C PRO A 5 12.73 -11.27 -12.97
N VAL A 6 11.81 -11.77 -13.80
CA VAL A 6 12.10 -12.59 -14.99
C VAL A 6 12.29 -11.74 -16.24
N THR A 7 11.58 -10.61 -16.36
CA THR A 7 11.61 -9.77 -17.57
C THR A 7 12.37 -8.47 -17.40
N GLU A 8 12.60 -8.00 -16.17
CA GLU A 8 13.21 -6.70 -15.89
C GLU A 8 14.56 -6.88 -15.19
N GLY A 9 15.65 -6.63 -15.92
CA GLY A 9 17.01 -6.71 -15.38
C GLY A 9 17.46 -5.42 -14.68
N TYR A 10 17.09 -4.27 -15.23
CA TYR A 10 17.42 -2.95 -14.71
C TYR A 10 16.16 -2.09 -14.76
N ILE A 11 15.95 -1.25 -13.75
CA ILE A 11 14.73 -0.44 -13.63
C ILE A 11 15.09 0.94 -13.07
N ILE A 12 14.37 1.95 -13.55
CA ILE A 12 14.25 3.26 -12.89
C ILE A 12 12.84 3.39 -12.31
N ASP A 13 12.74 3.88 -11.08
CA ASP A 13 11.47 4.29 -10.51
C ASP A 13 11.59 5.62 -9.76
N ALA A 14 10.50 6.37 -9.72
CA ALA A 14 10.38 7.64 -9.01
C ALA A 14 8.90 8.02 -8.87
N PRO A 15 8.51 8.77 -7.84
CA PRO A 15 7.16 9.30 -7.68
C PRO A 15 6.60 9.92 -8.96
N TRP A 16 5.36 9.61 -9.32
CA TRP A 16 4.69 10.22 -10.48
C TRP A 16 4.40 11.71 -10.30
N ARG A 17 4.34 12.18 -9.06
CA ARG A 17 4.23 13.59 -8.67
C ARG A 17 5.17 13.91 -7.51
N ILE A 18 5.39 15.20 -7.30
CA ILE A 18 6.03 15.72 -6.10
C ILE A 18 5.20 16.86 -5.53
N ASP A 19 4.91 16.77 -4.23
CA ASP A 19 4.29 17.83 -3.44
C ASP A 19 5.11 19.13 -3.48
N SER A 20 4.43 20.27 -3.45
CA SER A 20 5.11 21.55 -3.67
C SER A 20 6.08 21.89 -2.53
N SER A 21 5.77 21.45 -1.31
CA SER A 21 6.61 21.56 -0.12
C SER A 21 7.89 20.70 -0.17
N VAL A 22 7.89 19.60 -0.92
CA VAL A 22 9.03 18.67 -1.01
C VAL A 22 10.08 19.20 -1.99
N GLN A 23 11.35 19.26 -1.55
CA GLN A 23 12.45 19.82 -2.35
C GLN A 23 13.21 18.78 -3.18
N THR A 24 13.15 17.52 -2.80
CA THR A 24 13.93 16.44 -3.40
C THR A 24 13.06 15.46 -4.17
N ILE A 25 13.62 14.92 -5.24
CA ILE A 25 13.08 13.82 -6.03
C ILE A 25 13.81 12.56 -5.61
N PRO A 26 13.12 11.57 -5.01
CA PRO A 26 13.66 10.23 -4.85
C PRO A 26 13.62 9.52 -6.21
N ILE A 27 14.79 9.10 -6.70
CA ILE A 27 14.95 8.35 -7.95
C ILE A 27 15.67 7.05 -7.60
N LEU A 28 14.96 5.94 -7.74
CA LEU A 28 15.40 4.62 -7.39
C LEU A 28 15.97 3.91 -8.63
N ALA A 29 17.22 3.48 -8.51
CA ALA A 29 17.86 2.58 -9.45
C ALA A 29 17.76 1.16 -8.92
N ILE A 30 17.29 0.23 -9.75
CA ILE A 30 17.15 -1.18 -9.37
C ILE A 30 17.89 -2.02 -10.38
N ALA A 31 18.74 -2.93 -9.90
CA ALA A 31 19.37 -3.96 -10.70
C ALA A 31 18.99 -5.34 -10.17
N ASN A 32 18.09 -6.01 -10.89
CA ASN A 32 17.73 -7.41 -10.68
C ASN A 32 18.35 -8.34 -11.75
N ASP A 33 19.31 -7.80 -12.50
CA ASP A 33 19.92 -8.35 -13.70
C ASP A 33 20.31 -9.83 -13.60
N PRO A 34 19.77 -10.73 -14.45
CA PRO A 34 20.17 -12.14 -14.46
C PRO A 34 21.64 -12.37 -14.85
N LEU A 35 22.30 -11.41 -15.51
CA LEU A 35 23.70 -11.54 -15.95
C LEU A 35 24.71 -11.42 -14.81
N ASN A 36 24.30 -10.91 -13.64
CA ASN A 36 25.22 -10.58 -12.53
C ASN A 36 26.34 -9.61 -12.95
N ALA A 37 26.03 -8.64 -13.82
CA ALA A 37 27.04 -7.64 -14.19
C ALA A 37 27.35 -6.72 -13.00
N ASP A 38 28.63 -6.54 -12.69
CA ASP A 38 29.05 -5.54 -11.71
C ASP A 38 28.79 -4.13 -12.27
N ILE A 39 28.50 -3.17 -11.39
CA ILE A 39 28.14 -1.81 -11.78
C ILE A 39 29.27 -0.86 -11.40
N HIS A 40 29.88 -0.18 -12.37
CA HIS A 40 30.90 0.84 -12.14
C HIS A 40 30.30 2.13 -11.60
N ASN A 41 29.26 2.63 -12.28
CA ASN A 41 28.55 3.84 -11.91
C ASN A 41 27.08 3.77 -12.32
N ILE A 42 26.26 4.60 -11.67
CA ILE A 42 24.90 4.87 -12.08
C ILE A 42 24.78 6.38 -12.33
N TYR A 43 24.18 6.78 -13.45
CA TYR A 43 23.98 8.17 -13.84
C TYR A 43 22.49 8.49 -13.94
N VAL A 44 22.08 9.60 -13.37
CA VAL A 44 20.73 10.17 -13.54
C VAL A 44 20.79 11.24 -14.61
N LEU A 45 19.92 11.14 -15.61
CA LEU A 45 19.92 12.00 -16.79
C LEU A 45 18.61 12.80 -16.85
N ASP A 46 18.71 14.09 -17.18
CA ASP A 46 17.55 14.93 -17.51
C ASP A 46 17.25 14.86 -19.00
N HIS A 47 16.21 14.10 -19.36
CA HIS A 47 15.83 13.88 -20.74
C HIS A 47 15.26 15.15 -21.39
N ASN A 48 14.65 16.05 -20.61
CA ASN A 48 14.18 17.33 -21.12
C ASN A 48 15.32 18.28 -21.49
N ASN A 49 16.53 18.01 -20.99
CA ASN A 49 17.74 18.78 -21.26
C ASN A 49 18.75 18.01 -22.13
N GLY A 50 18.28 17.15 -23.03
CA GLY A 50 19.14 16.43 -23.97
C GLY A 50 20.01 15.35 -23.31
N ASP A 51 19.45 14.64 -22.32
CA ASP A 51 20.13 13.57 -21.57
C ASP A 51 21.40 14.04 -20.81
N ASN A 52 21.42 15.32 -20.40
CA ASN A 52 22.51 15.83 -19.56
C ASN A 52 22.55 15.09 -18.21
N VAL A 53 23.75 14.71 -17.77
CA VAL A 53 23.97 14.07 -16.46
C VAL A 53 23.68 15.08 -15.35
N VAL A 54 22.69 14.76 -14.51
CA VAL A 54 22.31 15.55 -13.33
C VAL A 54 23.06 15.07 -12.08
N ALA A 55 23.22 13.76 -11.95
CA ALA A 55 23.91 13.14 -10.83
C ALA A 55 24.55 11.81 -11.24
N SER A 56 25.53 11.37 -10.46
CA SER A 56 26.13 10.05 -10.59
C SER A 56 26.62 9.53 -9.25
N THR A 57 26.78 8.22 -9.13
CA THR A 57 27.30 7.57 -7.91
C THR A 57 28.76 7.90 -7.62
N ASN A 58 29.59 8.03 -8.66
CA ASN A 58 31.04 8.30 -8.58
C ASN A 58 31.77 7.34 -7.62
N TRP A 59 31.44 6.05 -7.68
CA TRP A 59 32.04 5.07 -6.78
C TRP A 59 33.52 4.87 -7.10
N ALA A 60 34.35 4.79 -6.05
CA ALA A 60 35.77 4.49 -6.22
C ALA A 60 36.01 3.03 -6.67
N ASN A 61 35.09 2.13 -6.32
CA ASN A 61 35.12 0.73 -6.70
C ASN A 61 33.76 0.34 -7.27
N LYS A 62 33.77 -0.58 -8.24
CA LYS A 62 32.53 -1.18 -8.76
C LYS A 62 31.73 -1.87 -7.67
N GLN A 63 30.41 -1.86 -7.81
CA GLN A 63 29.51 -2.65 -6.97
C GLN A 63 29.43 -4.06 -7.53
N VAL A 64 29.83 -5.03 -6.71
CA VAL A 64 29.77 -6.43 -7.09
C VAL A 64 28.34 -6.93 -6.93
N ILE A 65 27.74 -7.36 -8.04
CA ILE A 65 26.35 -7.83 -8.06
C ILE A 65 26.34 -9.36 -7.98
N THR A 66 25.67 -9.88 -6.95
CA THR A 66 25.64 -11.30 -6.61
C THR A 66 24.19 -11.75 -6.39
N ALA A 67 23.96 -13.06 -6.28
CA ALA A 67 22.64 -13.56 -5.91
C ALA A 67 22.15 -13.06 -4.52
N ASN A 68 23.05 -12.69 -3.61
CA ASN A 68 22.71 -12.34 -2.23
C ASN A 68 22.34 -10.86 -2.03
N ASN A 69 22.66 -9.99 -2.98
CA ASN A 69 22.34 -8.56 -2.92
C ASN A 69 21.41 -8.13 -4.06
N LYS A 70 20.74 -9.09 -4.69
CA LYS A 70 19.68 -8.87 -5.67
C LYS A 70 18.29 -8.93 -5.02
N PRO A 71 17.36 -8.06 -5.45
CA PRO A 71 17.61 -6.89 -6.29
C PRO A 71 18.52 -5.88 -5.59
N PHE A 72 19.44 -5.26 -6.33
CA PHE A 72 20.29 -4.20 -5.81
C PHE A 72 19.56 -2.86 -5.95
N PHE A 73 19.40 -2.13 -4.86
CA PHE A 73 18.71 -0.85 -4.81
C PHE A 73 19.68 0.30 -4.53
N TYR A 74 19.60 1.37 -5.31
CA TYR A 74 20.30 2.61 -5.03
C TYR A 74 19.38 3.81 -5.21
N LEU A 75 19.19 4.58 -4.13
CA LEU A 75 18.32 5.75 -4.12
C LEU A 75 19.14 7.04 -4.27
N PHE A 76 18.80 7.84 -5.27
CA PHE A 76 19.22 9.23 -5.36
C PHE A 76 18.13 10.13 -4.78
N ASN A 77 18.50 11.06 -3.90
CA ASN A 77 17.63 12.15 -3.44
C ASN A 77 18.14 13.47 -4.01
N LEU A 78 17.60 13.88 -5.15
CA LEU A 78 18.12 15.01 -5.93
C LEU A 78 17.22 16.22 -5.79
N ASN A 79 17.79 17.43 -5.71
CA ASN A 79 16.98 18.64 -5.70
C ASN A 79 16.18 18.76 -7.02
N LYS A 80 14.86 18.98 -6.92
CA LYS A 80 13.96 19.05 -8.08
C LYS A 80 14.26 20.19 -9.06
N ASP A 81 14.98 21.21 -8.60
CA ASP A 81 15.40 22.37 -9.40
C ASP A 81 16.62 22.06 -10.29
N LEU A 82 17.27 20.90 -10.11
CA LEU A 82 18.31 20.44 -11.02
C LEU A 82 17.76 20.00 -12.39
N PHE A 83 16.45 19.76 -12.48
CA PHE A 83 15.77 19.26 -13.67
C PHE A 83 14.95 20.35 -14.35
N VAL A 84 14.93 20.33 -15.69
CA VAL A 84 14.13 21.23 -16.50
C VAL A 84 12.78 20.62 -16.88
N GLY A 85 11.80 21.48 -17.18
CA GLY A 85 10.45 21.06 -17.58
C GLY A 85 9.49 20.72 -16.44
N ASN A 86 8.21 20.59 -16.78
CA ASN A 86 7.14 20.07 -15.94
C ASN A 86 6.07 19.44 -16.87
N PRO A 87 5.94 18.09 -16.93
CA PRO A 87 6.62 17.11 -16.09
C PRO A 87 8.14 17.07 -16.33
N ILE A 88 8.88 16.74 -15.27
CA ILE A 88 10.29 16.34 -15.38
C ILE A 88 10.33 15.00 -16.11
N SER A 89 11.33 14.81 -16.99
CA SER A 89 11.56 13.57 -17.72
C SER A 89 12.94 13.02 -17.33
N VAL A 90 12.97 11.85 -16.70
CA VAL A 90 14.20 11.28 -16.11
C VAL A 90 14.55 9.96 -16.77
N LYS A 91 15.82 9.78 -17.14
CA LYS A 91 16.41 8.49 -17.47
C LYS A 91 17.47 8.12 -16.45
N ILE A 92 17.79 6.83 -16.35
CA ILE A 92 18.96 6.36 -15.62
C ILE A 92 19.85 5.54 -16.55
N LYS A 93 21.16 5.57 -16.32
CA LYS A 93 22.14 4.77 -17.03
C LYS A 93 22.98 3.97 -16.03
N PHE A 94 23.07 2.67 -16.23
CA PHE A 94 23.97 1.76 -15.54
C PHE A 94 25.22 1.52 -16.40
N ASP A 95 26.38 1.86 -15.87
CA ASP A 95 27.70 1.58 -16.46
C ASP A 95 28.18 0.22 -15.97
N LEU A 96 28.22 -0.76 -16.88
CA LEU A 96 28.31 -2.18 -16.57
C LEU A 96 29.70 -2.75 -16.89
N GLU A 97 30.22 -3.55 -15.97
CA GLU A 97 31.47 -4.27 -16.18
C GLU A 97 31.27 -5.40 -17.20
N SER A 98 32.09 -5.43 -18.25
CA SER A 98 32.12 -6.50 -19.27
C SER A 98 30.83 -6.66 -20.11
N TYR A 99 29.87 -5.75 -19.99
CA TYR A 99 28.64 -5.71 -20.78
C TYR A 99 28.42 -4.31 -21.38
N LEU A 100 27.44 -4.17 -22.26
CA LEU A 100 27.01 -2.85 -22.72
C LEU A 100 26.23 -2.16 -21.61
N ASP A 101 26.48 -0.86 -21.44
CA ASP A 101 25.71 -0.01 -20.54
C ASP A 101 24.20 -0.15 -20.81
N ASN A 102 23.42 -0.12 -19.73
CA ASN A 102 21.96 -0.20 -19.81
C ASN A 102 21.34 1.17 -19.49
N GLU A 103 20.35 1.61 -20.26
CA GLU A 103 19.61 2.84 -20.00
C GLU A 103 18.12 2.54 -19.81
N GLU A 104 17.54 3.04 -18.72
CA GLU A 104 16.11 2.91 -18.42
C GLU A 104 15.39 4.26 -18.45
N GLY A 105 14.09 4.21 -18.75
CA GLY A 105 13.22 5.38 -18.91
C GLY A 105 13.09 5.86 -20.37
N PRO A 106 12.59 7.09 -20.60
CA PRO A 106 12.26 8.09 -19.59
C PRO A 106 11.00 7.75 -18.78
N ILE A 107 11.00 8.12 -17.51
CA ILE A 107 9.79 8.23 -16.67
C ILE A 107 9.46 9.70 -16.41
N TYR A 108 8.21 9.98 -16.07
CA TYR A 108 7.69 11.34 -15.94
C TYR A 108 7.28 11.66 -14.51
N ILE A 109 7.67 12.84 -14.03
CA ILE A 109 7.41 13.29 -12.67
C ILE A 109 6.77 14.68 -12.72
N TYR A 110 5.51 14.77 -12.30
CA TYR A 110 4.78 16.04 -12.25
C TYR A 110 5.20 16.87 -11.03
N LYS A 111 5.69 18.09 -11.25
CA LYS A 111 5.93 19.06 -10.17
C LYS A 111 4.61 19.75 -9.83
N SER A 112 3.99 19.34 -8.73
CA SER A 112 2.75 19.97 -8.28
C SER A 112 2.99 21.38 -7.78
N SER A 113 2.02 22.27 -8.00
CA SER A 113 2.05 23.64 -7.49
C SER A 113 1.52 23.74 -6.06
N THR A 114 0.89 22.67 -5.56
CA THR A 114 0.31 22.57 -4.21
C THR A 114 0.58 21.19 -3.62
N ASP A 115 0.61 21.09 -2.30
CA ASP A 115 0.53 19.80 -1.61
C ASP A 115 -0.84 19.13 -1.85
N LEU A 116 -0.97 17.86 -1.47
CA LEU A 116 -2.27 17.17 -1.50
C LEU A 116 -3.34 17.93 -0.67
N PRO A 117 -4.61 17.93 -1.12
CA PRO A 117 -5.67 18.67 -0.44
C PRO A 117 -6.01 18.01 0.91
N THR A 118 -5.82 18.71 2.02
CA THR A 118 -6.12 18.17 3.36
C THR A 118 -6.73 19.22 4.30
N LEU A 119 -7.18 18.77 5.47
CA LEU A 119 -7.65 19.58 6.59
C LEU A 119 -6.97 19.14 7.89
N SER A 120 -7.07 19.93 8.95
CA SER A 120 -6.49 19.58 10.25
C SER A 120 -6.97 18.21 10.74
N ASN A 121 -6.04 17.41 11.28
CA ASN A 121 -6.25 16.05 11.80
C ASN A 121 -6.68 15.01 10.76
N TRP A 122 -6.61 15.36 9.47
CA TRP A 122 -6.76 14.40 8.39
C TRP A 122 -5.39 14.07 7.82
N TYR A 123 -5.11 12.77 7.74
CA TYR A 123 -3.82 12.24 7.28
C TYR A 123 -4.05 11.27 6.13
N VAL A 124 -3.29 11.43 5.06
CA VAL A 124 -3.42 10.65 3.83
C VAL A 124 -2.42 9.51 3.80
N GLY A 125 -2.84 8.35 3.31
CA GLY A 125 -1.96 7.21 3.21
C GLY A 125 -2.48 6.12 2.29
N ASP A 126 -1.75 5.01 2.29
CA ASP A 126 -2.04 3.83 1.48
C ASP A 126 -2.33 2.63 2.39
N THR A 127 -3.43 1.92 2.11
CA THR A 127 -3.85 0.74 2.89
C THR A 127 -3.34 -0.58 2.33
N HIS A 128 -2.62 -0.58 1.21
CA HIS A 128 -2.19 -1.80 0.54
C HIS A 128 -0.86 -1.56 -0.19
N TYR A 129 0.24 -2.07 0.36
CA TYR A 129 1.60 -1.86 -0.19
C TYR A 129 2.54 -3.01 0.16
N HIS A 130 3.35 -3.43 -0.81
CA HIS A 130 4.32 -4.52 -0.71
C HIS A 130 5.75 -3.99 -0.73
N THR A 131 6.55 -4.45 0.22
CA THR A 131 7.97 -4.11 0.36
C THR A 131 8.84 -5.26 -0.14
N ASN A 132 10.16 -5.14 0.04
CA ASN A 132 11.12 -6.19 -0.32
C ASN A 132 10.97 -7.51 0.48
N TYR A 133 10.04 -7.59 1.44
CA TYR A 133 9.65 -8.84 2.08
C TYR A 133 8.64 -9.65 1.24
N SER A 134 7.90 -9.02 0.33
CA SER A 134 7.26 -9.71 -0.80
C SER A 134 8.29 -9.87 -1.91
N ARG A 135 8.66 -11.12 -2.20
CA ARG A 135 9.74 -11.43 -3.14
C ARG A 135 9.66 -12.86 -3.65
N ASN A 136 9.19 -13.01 -4.88
CA ASN A 136 9.11 -14.30 -5.56
C ASN A 136 9.55 -14.16 -7.02
N LEU A 137 9.25 -15.17 -7.86
CA LEU A 137 9.63 -15.16 -9.28
C LEU A 137 8.73 -14.26 -10.15
N VAL A 138 7.63 -13.75 -9.61
CA VAL A 138 6.65 -12.93 -10.31
C VAL A 138 6.76 -11.47 -9.93
N GLU A 139 6.97 -11.19 -8.65
CA GLU A 139 6.98 -9.84 -8.08
C GLU A 139 7.95 -9.68 -6.92
N TYR A 140 8.46 -8.46 -6.75
CA TYR A 140 9.24 -8.05 -5.57
C TYR A 140 9.01 -6.58 -5.24
N GLY A 141 9.02 -6.23 -3.95
CA GLY A 141 8.80 -4.85 -3.50
C GLY A 141 10.06 -4.01 -3.27
N ALA A 142 9.88 -2.70 -3.11
CA ALA A 142 10.97 -1.77 -2.75
C ALA A 142 11.28 -1.82 -1.23
N PRO A 143 12.53 -1.51 -0.81
CA PRO A 143 12.88 -1.43 0.61
C PRO A 143 12.11 -0.34 1.37
N ILE A 144 11.75 -0.60 2.63
CA ILE A 144 11.00 0.34 3.50
C ILE A 144 11.64 1.74 3.54
N ARG A 145 12.97 1.81 3.61
CA ARG A 145 13.74 3.07 3.53
C ARG A 145 13.37 3.90 2.30
N ASP A 146 13.35 3.26 1.14
CA ASP A 146 13.18 3.93 -0.15
C ASP A 146 11.71 4.26 -0.40
N THR A 147 10.80 3.37 0.03
CA THR A 147 9.37 3.61 0.08
C THR A 147 9.03 4.87 0.85
N LYS A 148 9.67 5.12 2.01
CA LYS A 148 9.42 6.35 2.79
C LYS A 148 9.68 7.61 1.97
N GLU A 149 10.81 7.67 1.29
CA GLU A 149 11.19 8.85 0.50
C GLU A 149 10.22 9.03 -0.66
N GLY A 150 9.89 7.95 -1.39
CA GLY A 150 8.90 7.96 -2.47
C GLY A 150 7.51 8.42 -2.00
N ALA A 151 7.00 7.84 -0.93
CA ALA A 151 5.68 8.14 -0.36
C ALA A 151 5.57 9.58 0.14
N ARG A 152 6.61 10.09 0.81
CA ARG A 152 6.63 11.49 1.28
C ARG A 152 6.68 12.47 0.13
N ALA A 153 7.42 12.16 -0.93
CA ALA A 153 7.43 13.00 -2.14
C ALA A 153 6.05 13.08 -2.79
N LEU A 154 5.26 11.99 -2.75
CA LEU A 154 3.87 11.97 -3.20
C LEU A 154 2.88 12.73 -2.30
N GLY A 155 3.30 13.14 -1.10
CA GLY A 155 2.46 13.79 -0.10
C GLY A 155 1.77 12.83 0.88
N LEU A 156 2.16 11.55 0.92
CA LEU A 156 1.60 10.58 1.87
C LEU A 156 2.18 10.77 3.27
N ASP A 157 1.34 10.61 4.28
CA ASP A 157 1.68 10.65 5.70
C ASP A 157 1.96 9.25 6.26
N TRP A 158 1.33 8.20 5.71
CA TRP A 158 1.45 6.85 6.24
C TRP A 158 1.21 5.76 5.19
N ILE A 159 1.73 4.56 5.45
CA ILE A 159 1.50 3.35 4.65
C ILE A 159 1.29 2.16 5.60
N THR A 160 0.32 1.30 5.30
CA THR A 160 0.32 -0.07 5.84
C THR A 160 1.16 -0.97 4.94
N ILE A 161 2.13 -1.66 5.53
CA ILE A 161 2.90 -2.70 4.87
C ILE A 161 2.08 -3.97 4.94
N THR A 162 1.77 -4.55 3.79
CA THR A 162 0.90 -5.72 3.65
C THR A 162 1.58 -6.73 2.76
N ASP A 163 2.82 -7.08 3.09
CA ASP A 163 3.56 -8.08 2.34
C ASP A 163 2.81 -9.41 2.28
N HIS A 164 3.02 -10.13 1.19
CA HIS A 164 2.39 -11.41 0.93
C HIS A 164 2.76 -12.43 2.01
N SER A 165 1.76 -12.93 2.71
CA SER A 165 1.91 -13.95 3.76
C SER A 165 2.60 -15.26 3.32
N PHE A 166 2.64 -15.54 2.02
CA PHE A 166 3.34 -16.69 1.44
C PHE A 166 4.80 -16.42 1.06
N ASP A 167 5.19 -15.15 0.95
CA ASP A 167 6.58 -14.72 0.72
C ASP A 167 7.28 -14.40 2.05
N LEU A 168 6.59 -13.63 2.89
CA LEU A 168 7.04 -13.21 4.20
C LEU A 168 7.09 -14.40 5.16
N LYS A 169 8.25 -14.62 5.78
CA LYS A 169 8.45 -15.74 6.72
C LYS A 169 8.29 -15.32 8.17
N ALA A 170 7.97 -16.29 9.02
CA ALA A 170 7.83 -16.07 10.47
C ALA A 170 9.08 -15.45 11.12
N GLU A 171 10.29 -15.83 10.68
CA GLU A 171 11.55 -15.25 11.14
C GLU A 171 11.80 -13.81 10.65
N GLU A 172 11.15 -13.39 9.56
CA GLU A 172 11.26 -12.06 8.99
C GLU A 172 10.26 -11.08 9.62
N TRP A 173 9.12 -11.55 10.14
CA TRP A 173 8.13 -10.72 10.83
C TRP A 173 8.70 -9.77 11.90
N PRO A 174 9.56 -10.22 12.85
CA PRO A 174 10.18 -9.30 13.80
C PRO A 174 11.11 -8.28 13.13
N LEU A 175 11.75 -8.62 12.00
CA LEU A 175 12.61 -7.71 11.24
C LEU A 175 11.79 -6.64 10.53
N LEU A 176 10.72 -7.04 9.83
CA LEU A 176 9.77 -6.12 9.20
C LEU A 176 9.21 -5.11 10.21
N LYS A 177 8.80 -5.58 11.40
CA LYS A 177 8.33 -4.69 12.48
C LYS A 177 9.41 -3.75 12.99
N ALA A 178 10.63 -4.24 13.19
CA ALA A 178 11.75 -3.43 13.65
C ALA A 178 12.11 -2.35 12.62
N GLU A 179 12.18 -2.70 11.33
CA GLU A 179 12.48 -1.79 10.23
C GLU A 179 11.37 -0.76 10.03
N SER A 180 10.10 -1.18 10.08
CA SER A 180 8.94 -0.28 10.06
C SER A 180 9.00 0.74 11.19
N SER A 181 9.37 0.29 12.41
CA SER A 181 9.53 1.18 13.56
C SER A 181 10.74 2.10 13.40
N GLN A 182 11.83 1.64 12.79
CA GLN A 182 13.04 2.45 12.55
C GLN A 182 12.76 3.61 11.59
N TYR A 183 11.90 3.40 10.59
CA TYR A 183 11.57 4.41 9.59
C TYR A 183 10.30 5.21 9.90
N THR A 184 9.56 4.86 10.95
CA THR A 184 8.45 5.65 11.48
C THR A 184 8.94 6.82 12.33
N ASP A 185 8.44 8.02 12.06
CA ASP A 185 8.68 9.22 12.87
C ASP A 185 7.49 10.19 12.78
N THR A 186 7.65 11.43 13.27
CA THR A 186 6.58 12.45 13.27
C THR A 186 6.17 12.93 11.87
N SER A 187 6.95 12.61 10.84
CA SER A 187 6.72 13.00 9.46
C SER A 187 6.15 11.87 8.59
N PHE A 188 6.27 10.61 9.04
CA PHE A 188 5.76 9.46 8.30
C PHE A 188 5.56 8.23 9.18
N VAL A 189 4.46 7.50 9.01
CA VAL A 189 4.16 6.29 9.81
C VAL A 189 4.03 5.05 8.93
N PHE A 190 4.79 4.00 9.26
CA PHE A 190 4.55 2.66 8.75
C PHE A 190 3.70 1.84 9.73
N ILE A 191 2.81 1.02 9.17
CA ILE A 191 1.94 0.13 9.94
C ILE A 191 2.18 -1.30 9.45
N PRO A 192 2.88 -2.14 10.23
CA PRO A 192 3.03 -3.55 9.90
C PRO A 192 1.69 -4.28 9.81
N GLY A 193 1.56 -5.10 8.78
CA GLY A 193 0.43 -5.97 8.50
C GLY A 193 0.84 -7.01 7.47
N GLU A 194 -0.13 -7.76 6.95
CA GLU A 194 0.08 -8.82 5.95
C GLU A 194 -1.07 -8.81 4.95
N GLU A 195 -0.78 -9.11 3.67
CA GLU A 195 -1.81 -9.58 2.74
C GLU A 195 -1.88 -11.11 2.87
N VAL A 196 -2.91 -11.58 3.58
CA VAL A 196 -3.07 -13.00 3.89
C VAL A 196 -3.75 -13.72 2.72
N SER A 197 -3.07 -14.70 2.14
CA SER A 197 -3.65 -15.60 1.14
C SER A 197 -4.45 -16.69 1.83
N THR A 198 -5.75 -16.72 1.55
CA THR A 198 -6.72 -17.58 2.22
C THR A 198 -7.54 -18.40 1.22
N ASN A 199 -7.77 -19.68 1.54
CA ASN A 199 -8.47 -20.63 0.67
C ASN A 199 -9.27 -21.66 1.48
N GLU A 200 -10.28 -22.29 0.88
CA GLU A 200 -11.13 -23.25 1.64
C GLU A 200 -10.44 -24.61 1.84
N TYR A 201 -9.70 -25.08 0.83
CA TYR A 201 -9.05 -26.39 0.83
C TYR A 201 -7.74 -26.36 0.05
N ILE A 202 -6.90 -27.36 0.28
CA ILE A 202 -5.71 -27.64 -0.53
C ILE A 202 -6.13 -27.86 -2.00
N GLY A 203 -5.49 -27.14 -2.89
CA GLY A 203 -5.72 -27.10 -4.33
C GLY A 203 -6.70 -26.02 -4.79
N ASP A 204 -7.37 -25.30 -3.88
CA ASP A 204 -8.33 -24.24 -4.24
C ASP A 204 -7.61 -22.92 -4.57
N LYS A 205 -8.23 -22.13 -5.44
CA LYS A 205 -7.80 -20.77 -5.74
C LYS A 205 -7.90 -19.92 -4.47
N TYR A 206 -6.93 -19.05 -4.26
CA TYR A 206 -6.89 -18.22 -3.06
C TYR A 206 -7.58 -16.87 -3.26
N ARG A 207 -7.79 -16.20 -2.14
CA ARG A 207 -8.31 -14.84 -1.97
C ARG A 207 -7.36 -14.08 -1.06
N HIS A 208 -7.35 -12.77 -1.14
CA HIS A 208 -6.51 -11.94 -0.29
C HIS A 208 -7.30 -11.17 0.77
N TYR A 209 -6.70 -11.07 1.95
CA TYR A 209 -7.25 -10.38 3.10
C TYR A 209 -6.17 -9.53 3.79
N LEU A 210 -6.41 -8.22 3.89
CA LEU A 210 -5.49 -7.30 4.55
C LEU A 210 -5.62 -7.44 6.07
N ALA A 211 -4.55 -7.88 6.72
CA ALA A 211 -4.43 -8.04 8.15
C ALA A 211 -3.66 -6.87 8.75
N LEU A 212 -4.36 -5.76 9.05
CA LEU A 212 -3.71 -4.50 9.42
C LEU A 212 -3.44 -4.43 10.93
N GLY A 213 -2.21 -4.13 11.33
CA GLY A 213 -1.85 -3.87 12.73
C GLY A 213 -1.95 -5.08 13.65
N ILE A 214 -1.75 -6.29 13.12
CA ILE A 214 -1.71 -7.54 13.87
C ILE A 214 -0.43 -7.65 14.71
N ASN A 215 -0.50 -8.32 15.86
CA ASN A 215 0.67 -8.50 16.73
C ASN A 215 1.55 -9.70 16.33
N ASN A 216 0.92 -10.77 15.83
CA ASN A 216 1.58 -12.02 15.45
C ASN A 216 1.41 -12.25 13.96
N TYR A 217 2.42 -12.88 13.37
CA TYR A 217 2.45 -13.36 11.99
C TYR A 217 1.34 -14.40 11.74
N ILE A 218 0.76 -14.36 10.55
CA ILE A 218 -0.23 -15.32 10.04
C ILE A 218 0.36 -15.98 8.79
N ASP A 219 0.61 -17.29 8.85
CA ASP A 219 1.09 -18.02 7.69
C ASP A 219 0.04 -18.03 6.57
N GLY A 220 0.48 -17.72 5.36
CA GLY A 220 -0.30 -17.86 4.15
C GLY A 220 0.43 -18.72 3.15
N ILE A 221 -0.34 -19.32 2.24
CA ILE A 221 0.21 -20.23 1.23
C ILE A 221 -0.50 -19.96 -0.09
N GLU A 222 0.28 -19.68 -1.13
CA GLU A 222 -0.18 -19.82 -2.51
C GLU A 222 0.05 -21.25 -2.99
N ILE A 223 -0.94 -21.81 -3.66
CA ILE A 223 -0.79 -23.14 -4.23
C ILE A 223 -0.14 -23.00 -5.59
N ASP A 224 1.18 -23.14 -5.59
CA ASP A 224 1.89 -23.54 -6.79
C ASP A 224 1.43 -24.96 -7.17
N PRO A 225 1.16 -25.26 -8.46
CA PRO A 225 0.73 -26.58 -8.90
C PRO A 225 1.72 -27.68 -8.46
N GLY A 226 1.40 -28.39 -7.37
CA GLY A 226 2.19 -29.53 -6.89
C GLY A 226 2.49 -29.58 -5.38
N PHE A 227 2.19 -28.55 -4.58
CA PHE A 227 2.48 -28.53 -3.14
C PHE A 227 1.21 -28.65 -2.28
N PRO A 228 1.09 -29.68 -1.41
CA PRO A 228 -0.13 -29.99 -0.67
C PRO A 228 -0.12 -29.35 0.73
N PHE A 229 -0.04 -28.02 0.83
CA PHE A 229 -0.19 -27.34 2.11
C PHE A 229 -1.51 -26.55 2.15
N ALA A 230 -2.20 -26.62 3.29
CA ALA A 230 -3.42 -25.85 3.53
C ALA A 230 -3.04 -24.53 4.19
N GLY A 231 -3.42 -23.40 3.59
CA GLY A 231 -3.44 -22.13 4.29
C GLY A 231 -4.65 -22.04 5.23
N HIS A 232 -4.88 -20.87 5.80
CA HIS A 232 -6.07 -20.61 6.61
C HIS A 232 -7.31 -20.41 5.75
N THR A 233 -8.45 -20.93 6.23
CA THR A 233 -9.75 -20.65 5.61
C THR A 233 -10.16 -19.20 5.83
N PRO A 234 -11.02 -18.60 5.00
CA PRO A 234 -11.43 -17.21 5.20
C PRO A 234 -12.04 -16.95 6.59
N PRO A 235 -12.88 -17.84 7.16
CA PRO A 235 -13.30 -17.72 8.57
C PRO A 235 -12.14 -17.75 9.56
N ASP A 236 -11.16 -18.63 9.39
CA ASP A 236 -10.00 -18.75 10.28
C ASP A 236 -9.12 -17.49 10.21
N THR A 237 -8.84 -17.01 9.00
CA THR A 237 -8.09 -15.77 8.74
C THR A 237 -8.74 -14.57 9.43
N VAL A 238 -10.06 -14.37 9.24
CA VAL A 238 -10.80 -13.28 9.90
C VAL A 238 -10.73 -13.39 11.43
N ASN A 239 -10.80 -14.60 11.97
CA ASN A 239 -10.72 -14.83 13.41
C ASN A 239 -9.30 -14.60 13.96
N LEU A 240 -8.27 -15.04 13.26
CA LEU A 240 -6.86 -14.84 13.63
C LEU A 240 -6.53 -13.36 13.70
N VAL A 241 -6.87 -12.59 12.67
CA VAL A 241 -6.63 -11.14 12.59
C VAL A 241 -7.20 -10.42 13.81
N LYS A 242 -8.44 -10.75 14.19
CA LYS A 242 -9.05 -10.20 15.41
C LYS A 242 -8.37 -10.65 16.69
N SER A 243 -8.05 -11.95 16.79
CA SER A 243 -7.39 -12.50 17.97
C SER A 243 -6.01 -11.87 18.20
N TYR A 244 -5.36 -11.43 17.11
CA TYR A 244 -4.09 -10.71 17.12
C TYR A 244 -4.25 -9.19 17.25
N GLY A 245 -5.47 -8.69 17.46
CA GLY A 245 -5.77 -7.29 17.72
C GLY A 245 -5.85 -6.40 16.48
N GLY A 246 -5.70 -6.98 15.29
CA GLY A 246 -5.73 -6.26 14.02
C GLY A 246 -7.13 -5.88 13.55
N SER A 247 -7.18 -5.17 12.43
CA SER A 247 -8.39 -4.86 11.67
C SER A 247 -8.26 -5.42 10.27
N GLY A 248 -9.33 -6.04 9.80
CA GLY A 248 -9.25 -6.86 8.60
C GLY A 248 -10.11 -6.34 7.46
N TYR A 249 -9.50 -6.16 6.29
CA TYR A 249 -10.20 -5.71 5.08
C TYR A 249 -10.12 -6.79 4.01
N ILE A 250 -11.25 -7.05 3.34
CA ILE A 250 -11.23 -7.87 2.12
C ILE A 250 -10.49 -7.07 1.04
N ALA A 251 -9.35 -7.57 0.57
CA ALA A 251 -8.58 -6.98 -0.53
C ALA A 251 -9.28 -7.30 -1.85
N HIS A 252 -9.30 -6.31 -2.76
CA HIS A 252 -9.70 -6.45 -4.17
C HIS A 252 -10.76 -7.56 -4.42
N PRO A 253 -11.98 -7.45 -3.84
CA PRO A 253 -12.92 -8.56 -3.62
C PRO A 253 -13.36 -9.34 -4.87
N TYR A 254 -13.19 -8.73 -6.03
CA TYR A 254 -13.62 -9.23 -7.33
C TYR A 254 -12.45 -9.47 -8.30
N LEU A 255 -11.21 -9.41 -7.83
CA LEU A 255 -10.04 -9.82 -8.59
C LEU A 255 -10.18 -11.29 -9.03
N GLY A 256 -9.72 -11.61 -10.25
CA GLY A 256 -9.94 -12.91 -10.89
C GLY A 256 -11.23 -13.01 -11.72
N HIS A 257 -12.10 -11.98 -11.70
CA HIS A 257 -13.26 -11.90 -12.59
C HIS A 257 -12.98 -11.08 -13.87
N THR A 258 -12.05 -10.12 -13.82
CA THR A 258 -11.55 -9.31 -14.95
C THR A 258 -10.49 -10.04 -15.78
N VAL A 259 -9.75 -10.95 -15.14
CA VAL A 259 -8.85 -11.90 -15.80
C VAL A 259 -9.63 -13.20 -15.99
N ILE A 260 -10.36 -13.31 -17.11
CA ILE A 260 -10.97 -14.59 -17.50
C ILE A 260 -9.85 -15.63 -17.50
N ASP A 261 -9.99 -16.64 -16.63
CA ASP A 261 -9.04 -17.73 -16.39
C ASP A 261 -7.78 -17.41 -15.56
N ASP A 262 -7.85 -16.53 -14.55
CA ASP A 262 -6.79 -16.48 -13.51
C ASP A 262 -6.69 -17.88 -12.85
N PRO A 263 -5.58 -18.63 -13.01
CA PRO A 263 -5.48 -19.98 -12.50
C PRO A 263 -5.23 -20.04 -10.98
N PHE A 264 -4.92 -18.90 -10.35
CA PHE A 264 -4.47 -18.80 -8.97
C PHE A 264 -5.53 -18.18 -8.06
N ARG A 265 -6.19 -17.11 -8.52
CA ARG A 265 -7.10 -16.28 -7.71
C ARG A 265 -8.56 -16.44 -8.09
N GLN A 266 -9.44 -16.28 -7.11
CA GLN A 266 -10.89 -16.21 -7.33
C GLN A 266 -11.55 -15.12 -6.49
N PRO A 267 -12.69 -14.55 -6.93
CA PRO A 267 -13.47 -13.61 -6.14
C PRO A 267 -13.92 -14.17 -4.79
N TRP A 268 -14.17 -13.28 -3.83
CA TRP A 268 -14.83 -13.63 -2.56
C TRP A 268 -16.25 -14.13 -2.78
N LYS A 269 -16.60 -15.22 -2.08
CA LYS A 269 -17.91 -15.89 -2.22
C LYS A 269 -18.98 -15.16 -1.43
N ASP A 270 -20.22 -15.19 -1.92
CA ASP A 270 -21.34 -14.51 -1.26
C ASP A 270 -21.52 -14.87 0.22
N ALA A 271 -21.31 -16.15 0.58
CA ALA A 271 -21.42 -16.61 1.96
C ALA A 271 -20.32 -16.03 2.87
N GLU A 272 -19.13 -15.74 2.35
CA GLU A 272 -17.98 -15.22 3.10
C GLU A 272 -18.19 -13.75 3.49
N TYR A 273 -19.06 -13.03 2.79
CA TYR A 273 -19.42 -11.66 3.17
C TYR A 273 -20.21 -11.58 4.49
N ASN A 274 -20.67 -12.70 5.05
CA ASN A 274 -21.25 -12.76 6.39
C ASN A 274 -20.20 -12.79 7.52
N LEU A 275 -18.93 -12.97 7.18
CA LEU A 275 -17.83 -12.91 8.14
C LEU A 275 -17.71 -11.50 8.72
N ASP A 276 -17.24 -11.42 9.95
CA ASP A 276 -17.14 -10.18 10.70
C ASP A 276 -15.81 -9.47 10.41
N PHE A 277 -15.59 -9.05 9.16
CA PHE A 277 -14.47 -8.20 8.75
C PHE A 277 -14.79 -6.70 8.95
N THR A 278 -13.74 -5.88 9.04
CA THR A 278 -13.85 -4.43 9.26
C THR A 278 -14.30 -3.68 8.00
N GLY A 279 -13.75 -4.01 6.84
CA GLY A 279 -14.01 -3.24 5.63
C GLY A 279 -13.68 -3.97 4.32
N LEU A 280 -13.85 -3.24 3.22
CA LEU A 280 -13.50 -3.66 1.87
C LEU A 280 -12.50 -2.67 1.26
N GLN A 281 -11.44 -3.17 0.63
CA GLN A 281 -10.51 -2.41 -0.20
C GLN A 281 -10.81 -2.73 -1.68
N PHE A 282 -11.94 -2.25 -2.20
CA PHE A 282 -12.34 -2.50 -3.59
C PHE A 282 -11.85 -1.44 -4.58
N TRP A 283 -11.29 -0.34 -4.08
CA TRP A 283 -10.55 0.59 -4.94
C TRP A 283 -9.07 0.24 -4.82
N ASN A 284 -8.69 -0.78 -5.58
CA ASN A 284 -7.32 -1.23 -5.72
C ASN A 284 -6.76 -0.63 -7.00
N TYR A 285 -5.58 0.00 -6.93
CA TYR A 285 -4.88 0.70 -8.03
C TYR A 285 -5.73 1.74 -8.80
N GLU A 286 -5.08 2.58 -9.62
CA GLU A 286 -5.80 3.48 -10.54
C GLU A 286 -6.08 2.73 -11.85
N THR A 287 -7.34 2.37 -12.09
CA THR A 287 -7.79 1.78 -13.35
C THR A 287 -7.68 2.82 -14.47
N VAL A 288 -6.56 2.80 -15.19
CA VAL A 288 -6.45 3.49 -16.47
C VAL A 288 -7.03 2.57 -17.54
N ASN A 289 -8.03 3.05 -18.30
CA ASN A 289 -8.68 2.40 -19.47
C ASN A 289 -10.01 1.67 -19.26
N GLY A 290 -10.84 2.09 -18.31
CA GLY A 290 -12.30 1.91 -18.41
C GLY A 290 -12.85 0.51 -18.14
N ASP A 291 -12.06 -0.42 -17.60
CA ASP A 291 -12.59 -1.64 -16.97
C ASP A 291 -12.63 -1.48 -15.44
N ASP A 292 -13.53 -0.60 -14.99
CA ASP A 292 -13.83 -0.38 -13.57
C ASP A 292 -14.69 -1.52 -12.99
N TYR A 293 -14.71 -2.72 -13.57
CA TYR A 293 -15.58 -3.82 -13.12
C TYR A 293 -15.35 -4.12 -11.63
N GLU A 294 -14.08 -4.27 -11.21
CA GLU A 294 -13.76 -4.61 -9.83
C GLU A 294 -14.24 -3.52 -8.86
N PHE A 295 -13.93 -2.27 -9.19
CA PHE A 295 -14.40 -1.11 -8.44
C PHE A 295 -15.93 -1.09 -8.34
N ASN A 296 -16.63 -1.25 -9.48
CA ASN A 296 -18.08 -1.18 -9.54
C ASN A 296 -18.75 -2.35 -8.80
N ALA A 297 -18.26 -3.58 -8.97
CA ALA A 297 -18.77 -4.76 -8.29
C ALA A 297 -18.54 -4.67 -6.77
N GLY A 298 -17.34 -4.24 -6.35
CA GLY A 298 -17.02 -3.99 -4.95
C GLY A 298 -17.87 -2.88 -4.33
N TYR A 299 -18.10 -1.79 -5.07
CA TYR A 299 -18.95 -0.69 -4.63
C TYR A 299 -20.42 -1.13 -4.45
N GLU A 300 -20.96 -1.92 -5.38
CA GLU A 300 -22.33 -2.46 -5.25
C GLU A 300 -22.43 -3.50 -4.11
N LYS A 301 -21.40 -4.33 -3.91
CA LYS A 301 -21.34 -5.24 -2.76
C LYS A 301 -21.30 -4.48 -1.44
N TRP A 302 -20.46 -3.45 -1.33
CA TRP A 302 -20.42 -2.58 -0.15
C TRP A 302 -21.78 -1.97 0.16
N LYS A 303 -22.45 -1.42 -0.86
CA LYS A 303 -23.82 -0.91 -0.72
C LYS A 303 -24.77 -2.01 -0.21
N SER A 304 -24.72 -3.22 -0.76
CA SER A 304 -25.54 -4.33 -0.25
C SER A 304 -25.31 -4.59 1.24
N LEU A 305 -24.06 -4.63 1.68
CA LEU A 305 -23.73 -4.85 3.10
C LEU A 305 -24.30 -3.74 3.99
N LEU A 306 -24.16 -2.48 3.61
CA LEU A 306 -24.75 -1.36 4.35
C LEU A 306 -26.28 -1.45 4.42
N LYS A 307 -26.92 -1.88 3.33
CA LYS A 307 -28.38 -2.09 3.27
C LYS A 307 -28.83 -3.20 4.22
N ASP A 308 -28.01 -4.22 4.41
CA ASP A 308 -28.26 -5.34 5.34
C ASP A 308 -27.92 -4.98 6.79
N GLY A 309 -27.64 -3.70 7.08
CA GLY A 309 -27.36 -3.19 8.42
C GLY A 309 -25.92 -3.44 8.90
N ARG A 310 -25.02 -3.89 8.02
CA ARG A 310 -23.61 -4.08 8.37
C ARG A 310 -22.90 -2.73 8.45
N HIS A 311 -22.07 -2.56 9.49
CA HIS A 311 -21.15 -1.44 9.61
C HIS A 311 -19.79 -1.83 9.02
N VAL A 312 -19.75 -1.93 7.69
CA VAL A 312 -18.54 -2.28 6.92
C VAL A 312 -18.01 -1.03 6.25
N TYR A 313 -16.72 -0.78 6.41
CA TYR A 313 -16.06 0.44 5.93
C TYR A 313 -15.34 0.23 4.59
N VAL A 314 -14.93 1.34 3.97
CA VAL A 314 -14.13 1.33 2.74
C VAL A 314 -12.74 1.89 2.97
N SER A 315 -11.78 1.35 2.23
CA SER A 315 -10.45 1.93 2.02
C SER A 315 -10.05 1.81 0.55
N GLY A 316 -9.12 2.65 0.14
CA GLY A 316 -8.41 2.55 -1.13
C GLY A 316 -6.92 2.32 -0.88
N GLY A 317 -6.29 1.57 -1.77
CA GLY A 317 -4.86 1.28 -1.70
C GLY A 317 -4.27 1.00 -3.08
N SER A 318 -2.95 1.02 -3.18
CA SER A 318 -2.27 0.90 -4.47
C SER A 318 -1.93 -0.54 -4.85
N ASP A 319 -1.73 -1.43 -3.87
CA ASP A 319 -1.23 -2.81 -4.10
C ASP A 319 0.06 -2.76 -4.94
N ALA A 320 0.94 -1.85 -4.54
CA ALA A 320 2.16 -1.53 -5.25
C ALA A 320 3.37 -2.25 -4.62
N HIS A 321 4.29 -2.72 -5.47
CA HIS A 321 5.50 -3.47 -5.09
C HIS A 321 6.76 -2.65 -5.41
N GLY A 322 6.78 -1.39 -4.99
CA GLY A 322 7.56 -0.38 -5.73
C GLY A 322 6.58 0.40 -6.60
N ASP A 323 6.86 0.69 -7.86
CA ASP A 323 5.92 1.40 -8.75
C ASP A 323 5.49 2.80 -8.28
N PHE A 324 6.43 3.57 -7.72
CA PHE A 324 6.20 4.96 -7.33
C PHE A 324 5.70 5.82 -8.50
N ASN A 325 6.09 5.49 -9.74
CA ASN A 325 5.67 6.22 -10.94
C ASN A 325 4.30 5.80 -11.50
N THR A 326 3.79 4.62 -11.13
CA THR A 326 2.61 4.07 -11.81
C THR A 326 1.42 3.83 -10.90
N ASN A 327 1.61 3.47 -9.62
CA ASN A 327 0.54 3.03 -8.73
C ASN A 327 0.50 3.78 -7.38
N LEU A 328 1.63 3.89 -6.67
CA LEU A 328 1.65 4.37 -5.28
C LEU A 328 0.97 5.73 -5.13
N GLY A 329 0.06 5.82 -4.15
CA GLY A 329 -0.61 7.05 -3.79
C GLY A 329 -1.57 7.61 -4.85
N LYS A 330 -1.84 6.94 -5.97
CA LYS A 330 -2.86 7.40 -6.92
C LYS A 330 -4.27 7.21 -6.38
N VAL A 331 -4.57 6.02 -5.90
CA VAL A 331 -5.69 5.78 -4.99
C VAL A 331 -5.14 5.83 -3.57
N ARG A 332 -5.84 6.49 -2.67
CA ARG A 332 -5.39 6.73 -1.30
C ARG A 332 -6.54 6.79 -0.31
N THR A 333 -6.22 6.63 0.95
CA THR A 333 -7.16 6.70 2.07
C THR A 333 -6.79 7.86 2.98
N TYR A 334 -7.76 8.71 3.28
CA TYR A 334 -7.65 9.71 4.34
C TYR A 334 -8.23 9.14 5.62
N VAL A 335 -7.53 9.33 6.74
CA VAL A 335 -8.01 8.99 8.09
C VAL A 335 -8.10 10.23 8.95
N TYR A 336 -9.09 10.26 9.84
CA TYR A 336 -9.19 11.28 10.88
C TYR A 336 -8.70 10.74 12.22
N THR A 337 -7.69 11.39 12.79
CA THR A 337 -7.20 11.10 14.15
C THR A 337 -6.67 12.37 14.80
N GLU A 338 -6.91 12.56 16.10
CA GLU A 338 -6.30 13.66 16.86
C GLU A 338 -4.84 13.37 17.24
N GLN A 339 -4.42 12.11 17.12
CA GLN A 339 -3.07 11.65 17.44
C GLN A 339 -2.48 10.99 16.19
N PHE A 340 -1.53 11.67 15.55
CA PHE A 340 -0.81 11.12 14.41
C PHE A 340 0.27 10.15 14.87
N ASN A 341 -0.10 8.87 14.92
CA ASN A 341 0.76 7.73 15.18
C ASN A 341 0.06 6.45 14.69
N GLN A 342 0.77 5.32 14.72
CA GLN A 342 0.24 4.02 14.30
C GLN A 342 -1.10 3.67 14.96
N GLN A 343 -1.23 3.85 16.28
CA GLN A 343 -2.46 3.53 17.01
C GLN A 343 -3.64 4.40 16.58
N GLY A 344 -3.41 5.71 16.38
CA GLY A 344 -4.42 6.65 15.94
C GLY A 344 -4.95 6.29 14.54
N ILE A 345 -4.05 5.96 13.62
CA ILE A 345 -4.40 5.55 12.25
C ILE A 345 -5.17 4.23 12.26
N LEU A 346 -4.68 3.20 12.96
CA LEU A 346 -5.37 1.91 13.09
C LEU A 346 -6.77 2.06 13.72
N THR A 347 -6.90 2.92 14.73
CA THR A 347 -8.19 3.21 15.37
C THR A 347 -9.14 3.91 14.40
N ALA A 348 -8.62 4.81 13.57
CA ALA A 348 -9.42 5.50 12.57
C ALA A 348 -9.93 4.55 11.48
N LEU A 349 -9.07 3.66 10.96
CA LEU A 349 -9.47 2.62 10.01
C LEU A 349 -10.50 1.68 10.63
N LYS A 350 -10.22 1.13 11.82
CA LYS A 350 -11.11 0.21 12.54
C LYS A 350 -12.53 0.76 12.75
N ASN A 351 -12.65 2.06 13.00
CA ASN A 351 -13.92 2.72 13.29
C ASN A 351 -14.54 3.41 12.07
N GLY A 352 -13.91 3.32 10.89
CA GLY A 352 -14.41 3.98 9.68
C GLY A 352 -14.30 5.50 9.69
N ASN A 353 -13.41 6.07 10.52
CA ASN A 353 -13.08 7.48 10.51
C ASN A 353 -12.20 7.82 9.30
N SER A 354 -12.65 7.42 8.11
CA SER A 354 -11.84 7.46 6.88
C SER A 354 -12.70 7.60 5.63
N PHE A 355 -12.03 7.95 4.53
CA PHE A 355 -12.60 7.91 3.18
C PHE A 355 -11.52 7.58 2.16
N MET A 356 -11.92 7.09 0.99
CA MET A 356 -11.00 6.79 -0.11
C MET A 356 -11.16 7.79 -1.26
N THR A 357 -10.08 8.08 -1.98
CA THR A 357 -10.05 9.05 -3.08
C THR A 357 -8.89 8.80 -4.04
N ASN A 358 -9.00 9.32 -5.27
CA ASN A 358 -7.86 9.51 -6.17
C ASN A 358 -7.47 11.00 -6.38
N GLY A 359 -8.11 11.95 -5.70
CA GLY A 359 -7.84 13.38 -5.89
C GLY A 359 -8.50 14.28 -4.83
N PRO A 360 -9.82 14.53 -4.90
CA PRO A 360 -10.49 15.49 -4.03
C PRO A 360 -10.60 15.01 -2.59
N PHE A 361 -10.46 15.94 -1.67
CA PHE A 361 -10.79 15.78 -0.26
C PHE A 361 -12.28 16.10 -0.03
N VAL A 362 -12.99 15.24 0.69
CA VAL A 362 -14.36 15.52 1.13
C VAL A 362 -14.63 14.90 2.51
N THR A 363 -15.31 15.66 3.36
CA THR A 363 -15.77 15.18 4.66
C THR A 363 -17.06 15.87 5.07
N PHE A 364 -17.73 15.36 6.09
CA PHE A 364 -18.86 16.03 6.70
C PHE A 364 -19.02 15.65 8.17
N LYS A 365 -19.83 16.44 8.88
CA LYS A 365 -20.27 16.16 10.24
C LYS A 365 -21.78 16.28 10.38
N ILE A 366 -22.35 15.48 11.29
CA ILE A 366 -23.71 15.68 11.80
C ILE A 366 -23.56 15.93 13.29
N ASP A 367 -23.91 17.14 13.73
CA ASP A 367 -23.49 17.68 15.04
C ASP A 367 -21.96 17.57 15.21
N ASN A 368 -21.50 16.82 16.21
CA ASN A 368 -20.08 16.55 16.46
C ASN A 368 -19.61 15.20 15.87
N ALA A 369 -20.51 14.37 15.34
CA ALA A 369 -20.14 13.08 14.78
C ALA A 369 -19.40 13.24 13.46
N ILE A 370 -18.33 12.46 13.29
CA ILE A 370 -17.54 12.34 12.07
C ILE A 370 -17.83 11.02 11.34
N LEU A 371 -17.23 10.83 10.16
CA LEU A 371 -17.28 9.56 9.41
C LEU A 371 -17.04 8.37 10.34
N GLY A 372 -17.77 7.27 10.15
CA GLY A 372 -17.65 6.07 10.96
C GLY A 372 -18.52 6.06 12.23
N GLN A 373 -18.91 7.23 12.72
CA GLN A 373 -19.62 7.35 14.00
C GLN A 373 -21.15 7.30 13.86
N THR A 374 -21.80 7.06 15.00
CA THR A 374 -23.26 7.14 15.15
C THR A 374 -23.64 8.36 15.99
N VAL A 375 -24.61 9.15 15.53
CA VAL A 375 -25.22 10.24 16.30
C VAL A 375 -26.66 9.88 16.67
N SER A 376 -27.06 10.21 17.90
CA SER A 376 -28.45 10.07 18.36
C SER A 376 -29.21 11.37 18.13
N LYS A 377 -30.42 11.28 17.55
CA LYS A 377 -31.26 12.43 17.22
C LYS A 377 -32.71 12.19 17.68
N PRO A 378 -33.46 13.21 18.12
CA PRO A 378 -34.90 13.06 18.38
C PRO A 378 -35.62 12.44 17.19
N SER A 379 -36.45 11.42 17.46
CA SER A 379 -37.33 10.86 16.44
C SER A 379 -38.21 11.97 15.86
N GLY A 380 -38.27 12.07 14.54
CA GLY A 380 -38.95 13.14 13.82
C GLY A 380 -38.11 14.41 13.60
N SER A 381 -36.83 14.42 14.00
CA SER A 381 -35.92 15.53 13.67
C SER A 381 -35.31 15.40 12.26
N ASN A 382 -34.83 16.52 11.74
CA ASN A 382 -34.17 16.62 10.44
C ASN A 382 -32.66 16.82 10.65
N PRO A 383 -31.79 15.87 10.29
CA PRO A 383 -30.35 16.01 10.47
C PRO A 383 -29.75 17.04 9.48
N THR A 384 -28.77 17.79 9.97
CA THR A 384 -27.98 18.75 9.17
C THR A 384 -26.56 18.23 8.99
N LEU A 385 -26.12 18.13 7.74
CA LEU A 385 -24.78 17.73 7.33
C LEU A 385 -23.95 18.99 7.06
N ASN A 386 -22.87 19.16 7.82
CA ASN A 386 -21.87 20.20 7.62
C ASN A 386 -20.76 19.64 6.74
N ILE A 387 -20.83 19.90 5.44
CA ILE A 387 -19.96 19.35 4.39
C ILE A 387 -18.77 20.30 4.17
N GLN A 388 -17.58 19.73 4.00
CA GLN A 388 -16.36 20.45 3.63
C GLN A 388 -15.64 19.70 2.51
N TRP A 389 -15.08 20.45 1.58
CA TRP A 389 -14.28 19.87 0.48
C TRP A 389 -13.06 20.73 0.18
N ALA A 390 -12.04 20.06 -0.36
CA ALA A 390 -10.84 20.68 -0.90
C ALA A 390 -10.33 19.86 -2.09
N SER A 391 -9.65 20.52 -3.01
CA SER A 391 -9.03 19.96 -4.21
C SER A 391 -7.91 20.90 -4.64
N THR A 392 -7.15 20.50 -5.65
CA THR A 392 -6.01 21.25 -6.18
C THR A 392 -6.21 21.52 -7.67
N PRO A 393 -5.48 22.47 -8.28
CA PRO A 393 -5.50 22.64 -9.73
C PRO A 393 -5.16 21.35 -10.51
N GLU A 394 -4.33 20.48 -9.93
CA GLU A 394 -3.97 19.18 -10.50
C GLU A 394 -5.17 18.23 -10.62
N PHE A 395 -6.03 18.18 -9.59
CA PHE A 395 -7.24 17.34 -9.60
C PHE A 395 -8.49 18.06 -10.12
N GLY A 396 -8.39 19.38 -10.32
CA GLY A 396 -9.48 20.24 -10.76
C GLY A 396 -10.47 20.61 -9.66
N ALA A 397 -11.41 21.49 -9.99
CA ALA A 397 -12.43 21.95 -9.05
C ALA A 397 -13.44 20.84 -8.75
N VAL A 398 -13.90 20.75 -7.50
CA VAL A 398 -15.05 19.91 -7.14
C VAL A 398 -16.28 20.50 -7.79
N ASN A 399 -16.88 19.75 -8.70
CA ASN A 399 -18.04 20.19 -9.50
C ASN A 399 -19.36 19.58 -9.01
N LYS A 400 -19.28 18.48 -8.26
CA LYS A 400 -20.45 17.73 -7.81
C LYS A 400 -20.17 17.04 -6.47
N ILE A 401 -21.09 17.17 -5.52
CA ILE A 401 -21.14 16.31 -4.34
C ILE A 401 -22.52 15.65 -4.30
N GLU A 402 -22.55 14.33 -4.27
CA GLU A 402 -23.74 13.51 -4.09
C GLU A 402 -23.89 13.16 -2.61
N ILE A 403 -25.04 13.52 -2.03
CA ILE A 403 -25.42 13.19 -0.66
C ILE A 403 -26.36 11.98 -0.72
N TRP A 404 -25.91 10.87 -0.18
CA TRP A 404 -26.66 9.62 -0.14
C TRP A 404 -27.25 9.41 1.24
N ARG A 405 -28.58 9.37 1.34
CA ARG A 405 -29.29 8.82 2.51
C ARG A 405 -29.53 7.34 2.26
N ASN A 406 -28.96 6.49 3.09
CA ASN A 406 -28.90 5.05 2.84
C ASN A 406 -28.34 4.78 1.43
N ASN A 407 -28.86 3.77 0.73
CA ASN A 407 -28.58 3.53 -0.70
C ASN A 407 -29.73 4.00 -1.61
N ALA A 408 -30.49 5.03 -1.20
CA ALA A 408 -31.54 5.63 -2.02
C ALA A 408 -30.96 6.60 -3.07
N THR A 409 -31.81 7.25 -3.86
CA THR A 409 -31.38 8.28 -4.83
C THR A 409 -30.64 9.43 -4.14
N ALA A 410 -29.47 9.79 -4.66
CA ALA A 410 -28.68 10.88 -4.12
C ALA A 410 -29.30 12.26 -4.38
N ILE A 411 -29.09 13.18 -3.43
CA ILE A 411 -29.27 14.62 -3.65
C ILE A 411 -27.95 15.19 -4.14
N THR A 412 -28.01 16.03 -5.18
CA THR A 412 -26.82 16.59 -5.81
C THR A 412 -26.61 18.05 -5.41
N LEU A 413 -25.44 18.36 -4.88
CA LEU A 413 -24.91 19.72 -4.79
C LEU A 413 -24.04 19.99 -6.03
N ASN A 414 -24.48 20.92 -6.87
CA ASN A 414 -23.67 21.41 -7.99
C ASN A 414 -22.76 22.51 -7.48
N LEU A 415 -21.45 22.31 -7.67
CA LEU A 415 -20.39 23.18 -7.20
C LEU A 415 -19.48 23.53 -8.39
N ASN A 416 -18.52 24.42 -8.16
CA ASN A 416 -17.40 24.62 -9.06
C ASN A 416 -16.30 25.38 -8.33
N SER A 417 -15.70 24.76 -7.32
CA SER A 417 -14.65 25.39 -6.53
C SER A 417 -13.57 24.40 -6.10
N LEU A 418 -12.35 24.90 -5.92
CA LEU A 418 -11.25 24.12 -5.35
C LEU A 418 -11.48 23.81 -3.87
N SER A 419 -12.24 24.61 -3.15
CA SER A 419 -12.59 24.35 -1.76
C SER A 419 -13.88 25.03 -1.36
N GLY A 420 -14.46 24.61 -0.24
CA GLY A 420 -15.61 25.27 0.34
C GLY A 420 -16.30 24.46 1.43
N THR A 421 -17.39 25.03 1.92
CA THR A 421 -18.25 24.42 2.93
C THR A 421 -19.71 24.55 2.54
N ASN A 422 -20.55 23.59 2.93
CA ASN A 422 -21.99 23.65 2.73
C ASN A 422 -22.71 23.08 3.96
N SER A 423 -23.87 23.62 4.30
CA SER A 423 -24.76 23.08 5.32
C SER A 423 -26.04 22.63 4.65
N TRP A 424 -26.26 21.32 4.60
CA TRP A 424 -27.44 20.72 3.99
C TRP A 424 -28.28 20.01 5.04
N THR A 425 -29.57 20.32 5.12
CA THR A 425 -30.51 19.67 6.04
C THR A 425 -31.40 18.72 5.27
N ASP A 426 -31.48 17.47 5.71
CA ASP A 426 -32.40 16.49 5.14
C ASP A 426 -33.85 16.91 5.43
N SER A 427 -34.66 17.11 4.39
CA SER A 427 -36.07 17.48 4.55
C SER A 427 -36.93 16.34 5.08
N THR A 428 -36.44 15.10 5.03
CA THR A 428 -37.15 13.91 5.51
C THR A 428 -36.73 13.60 6.95
N PRO A 429 -37.66 13.62 7.92
CA PRO A 429 -37.34 13.31 9.31
C PRO A 429 -36.74 11.92 9.51
N VAL A 430 -35.92 11.76 10.56
CA VAL A 430 -35.42 10.45 10.99
C VAL A 430 -36.39 9.80 11.97
N THR A 431 -37.01 8.70 11.57
CA THR A 431 -37.94 7.91 12.39
C THR A 431 -37.47 6.46 12.60
N SER A 432 -36.48 6.03 11.81
CA SER A 432 -35.73 4.79 11.95
C SER A 432 -34.23 5.09 11.82
N GLU A 433 -33.39 4.12 12.18
CA GLU A 433 -31.96 4.21 11.89
C GLU A 433 -31.73 4.44 10.38
N THR A 434 -30.80 5.33 10.08
CA THR A 434 -30.39 5.71 8.72
C THR A 434 -28.92 6.07 8.74
N TYR A 435 -28.29 6.16 7.57
CA TYR A 435 -26.94 6.71 7.46
C TYR A 435 -26.83 7.67 6.29
N TYR A 436 -25.83 8.54 6.36
CA TYR A 436 -25.45 9.43 5.28
C TYR A 436 -24.04 9.12 4.81
N ARG A 437 -23.77 9.24 3.51
CA ARG A 437 -22.43 9.18 2.92
C ARG A 437 -22.34 10.13 1.74
N LEU A 438 -21.13 10.54 1.38
CA LEU A 438 -20.88 11.45 0.28
C LEU A 438 -20.08 10.77 -0.83
N VAL A 439 -20.36 11.20 -2.06
CA VAL A 439 -19.47 10.99 -3.21
C VAL A 439 -19.15 12.35 -3.83
N ALA A 440 -17.88 12.73 -3.85
CA ALA A 440 -17.44 13.97 -4.49
C ALA A 440 -16.80 13.68 -5.84
N TYR A 441 -16.99 14.57 -6.80
CA TYR A 441 -16.40 14.51 -8.13
C TYR A 441 -15.74 15.85 -8.47
N ALA A 442 -14.54 15.78 -9.03
CA ALA A 442 -13.80 16.91 -9.55
C ALA A 442 -13.68 16.84 -11.08
N SER A 443 -13.35 17.96 -11.71
CA SER A 443 -13.37 18.09 -13.18
C SER A 443 -12.40 17.19 -13.95
N GLY A 444 -11.41 16.58 -13.29
CA GLY A 444 -10.43 15.68 -13.92
C GLY A 444 -10.75 14.18 -13.85
N ASP A 445 -12.03 13.80 -13.70
CA ASP A 445 -12.46 12.41 -13.43
C ASP A 445 -11.96 11.85 -12.08
N TYR A 446 -11.62 12.76 -11.16
CA TYR A 446 -11.24 12.42 -9.80
C TYR A 446 -12.46 12.39 -8.89
N ARG A 447 -12.45 11.45 -7.94
CA ARG A 447 -13.59 11.13 -7.09
C ARG A 447 -13.17 10.74 -5.68
N ALA A 448 -14.11 10.84 -4.74
CA ALA A 448 -13.93 10.43 -3.35
C ALA A 448 -15.20 9.83 -2.78
N TYR A 449 -15.07 8.82 -1.92
CA TYR A 449 -16.17 8.06 -1.32
C TYR A 449 -15.97 7.99 0.20
N THR A 450 -16.89 8.58 0.95
CA THR A 450 -16.80 8.60 2.42
C THR A 450 -17.40 7.36 3.05
N ASN A 451 -16.84 6.93 4.18
CA ASN A 451 -17.58 6.07 5.10
C ASN A 451 -18.83 6.78 5.65
N PRO A 452 -19.85 6.03 6.11
CA PRO A 452 -21.10 6.62 6.55
C PRO A 452 -21.02 7.31 7.92
N ILE A 453 -21.94 8.25 8.17
CA ILE A 453 -22.33 8.65 9.53
C ILE A 453 -23.74 8.10 9.77
N TRP A 454 -23.90 7.30 10.82
CA TRP A 454 -25.20 6.73 11.21
C TRP A 454 -25.97 7.70 12.08
N VAL A 455 -27.28 7.75 11.90
CA VAL A 455 -28.22 8.54 12.70
C VAL A 455 -29.25 7.58 13.31
N LYS A 456 -29.25 7.48 14.64
CA LYS A 456 -30.22 6.68 15.40
C LYS A 456 -31.29 7.60 16.00
N PRO A 457 -32.58 7.37 15.72
CA PRO A 457 -33.64 8.11 16.39
C PRO A 457 -33.70 7.68 17.87
N ASN A 458 -33.75 8.64 18.78
CA ASN A 458 -34.15 8.40 20.16
C ASN A 458 -35.61 8.81 20.35
N GLN A 459 -36.36 8.00 21.10
CA GLN A 459 -37.67 8.44 21.58
C GLN A 459 -37.36 9.57 22.56
N GLY A 460 -37.70 10.81 22.20
CA GLY A 460 -37.50 11.94 23.09
C GLY A 460 -38.13 11.58 24.44
N GLY A 461 -37.33 11.52 25.49
CA GLY A 461 -37.87 11.50 26.84
C GLY A 461 -38.78 12.72 26.95
N GLY A 462 -40.00 12.51 27.43
CA GLY A 462 -40.80 13.60 27.95
C GLY A 462 -39.93 14.43 28.90
N LEU A 463 -40.24 15.71 28.98
CA LEU A 463 -39.72 16.57 30.04
C LEU A 463 -39.87 15.82 31.37
N ASP A 464 -38.75 15.34 31.92
CA ASP A 464 -38.70 14.85 33.29
C ASP A 464 -38.58 16.10 34.15
N ASP A 465 -39.75 16.66 34.47
CA ASP A 465 -39.90 17.54 35.62
C ASP A 465 -39.45 16.72 36.85
N GLY A 466 -38.52 17.29 37.60
CA GLY A 466 -37.65 16.53 38.50
C GLY A 466 -38.37 15.62 39.50
N ASP A 467 -37.74 14.48 39.75
CA ASP A 467 -37.78 13.89 41.10
C ASP A 467 -36.40 13.38 41.48
N SER A 468 -35.86 14.02 42.51
CA SER A 468 -34.71 13.58 43.27
C SER A 468 -35.14 12.48 44.24
N SER A 469 -34.68 11.24 44.05
CA SER A 469 -34.68 10.26 45.15
C SER A 469 -33.42 9.39 45.16
N SER A 470 -32.51 9.82 46.04
CA SER A 470 -31.70 9.04 46.98
C SER A 470 -31.49 7.53 46.75
N SER A 471 -30.22 7.13 46.61
CA SER A 471 -29.69 6.03 47.42
C SER A 471 -28.37 6.45 48.10
N SER A 472 -28.45 6.56 49.42
CA SER A 472 -27.36 6.55 50.40
C SER A 472 -26.64 5.19 50.42
N GLY A 473 -25.36 5.02 50.75
CA GLY A 473 -24.37 5.96 51.26
C GLY A 473 -23.05 5.26 51.65
N GLY A 474 -22.11 6.07 52.15
CA GLY A 474 -20.84 5.70 52.80
C GLY A 474 -19.61 5.97 51.92
N GLY A 475 -18.61 6.79 52.27
CA GLY A 475 -18.29 7.59 53.45
C GLY A 475 -16.77 7.85 53.48
N GLY A 476 -16.35 9.10 53.71
CA GLY A 476 -14.96 9.56 53.93
C GLY A 476 -14.24 10.03 52.65
N GLY A 477 -13.91 11.31 52.40
CA GLY A 477 -13.21 12.33 53.21
C GLY A 477 -11.80 12.51 52.63
N GLY A 478 -11.23 13.65 52.27
CA GLY A 478 -11.58 15.08 52.22
C GLY A 478 -10.40 15.84 51.56
N GLY A 479 -10.56 17.13 51.25
CA GLY A 479 -9.46 18.08 50.92
C GLY A 479 -9.45 18.60 49.48
N SER A 480 -10.11 19.74 49.20
CA SER A 480 -9.49 21.09 49.03
C SER A 480 -8.91 21.32 47.62
N SER A 481 -9.69 21.90 46.70
CA SER A 481 -9.75 23.34 46.35
C SER A 481 -8.60 23.84 45.46
N GLY A 482 -8.92 24.34 44.27
CA GLY A 482 -7.98 25.08 43.43
C GLY A 482 -8.46 25.23 41.99
N SER A 483 -9.43 26.11 41.77
CA SER A 483 -9.81 26.61 40.45
C SER A 483 -8.71 27.55 39.93
N ASP A 484 -8.18 27.31 38.73
CA ASP A 484 -7.49 28.37 37.98
C ASP A 484 -7.69 28.15 36.47
N THR A 485 -8.54 29.00 35.90
CA THR A 485 -8.69 29.19 34.46
C THR A 485 -7.49 29.97 33.92
N LYS A 486 -6.66 29.36 33.07
CA LYS A 486 -5.71 30.10 32.22
C LYS A 486 -5.90 29.74 30.74
N LYS A 487 -6.28 30.76 29.96
CA LYS A 487 -6.12 30.83 28.50
C LYS A 487 -4.65 30.55 28.12
N PRO A 488 -4.36 29.81 27.04
CA PRO A 488 -3.01 29.79 26.49
C PRO A 488 -2.78 31.01 25.58
N ALA A 489 -1.67 31.69 25.84
CA ALA A 489 -1.09 32.71 25.00
C ALA A 489 -0.43 32.07 23.76
N LYS A 490 -0.49 32.79 22.64
CA LYS A 490 0.28 32.52 21.42
C LYS A 490 1.78 32.52 21.75
N SER A 491 2.49 31.47 21.36
CA SER A 491 3.97 31.49 21.34
C SER A 491 4.47 31.21 19.92
N GLU A 492 5.05 32.23 19.31
CA GLU A 492 5.92 32.13 18.14
C GLU A 492 7.16 31.28 18.50
N LYS A 493 7.47 30.25 17.72
CA LYS A 493 8.71 29.48 17.87
C LYS A 493 9.79 30.08 16.99
N LYS A 494 10.77 30.71 17.64
CA LYS A 494 12.08 31.08 17.09
C LYS A 494 12.95 29.81 16.98
N SER A 495 13.63 29.69 15.85
CA SER A 495 14.60 28.64 15.55
C SER A 495 15.82 28.74 16.48
N ILE A 496 16.19 27.62 17.11
CA ILE A 496 17.50 27.40 17.73
C ILE A 496 17.87 25.94 17.45
N LEU A 497 18.86 25.75 16.57
CA LEU A 497 19.53 24.47 16.33
C LEU A 497 20.51 24.18 17.47
N PRO A 498 20.56 22.96 18.01
CA PRO A 498 21.76 22.42 18.61
C PRO A 498 22.45 21.45 17.65
N SER A 499 23.72 21.71 17.38
CA SER A 499 24.67 20.79 16.77
C SER A 499 24.81 19.52 17.61
N ILE A 500 24.53 18.35 17.04
CA ILE A 500 24.84 17.06 17.66
C ILE A 500 25.82 16.31 16.77
N SER A 501 26.96 15.97 17.35
CA SER A 501 28.04 15.16 16.78
C SER A 501 27.60 13.70 16.62
N VAL A 502 27.79 13.15 15.43
CA VAL A 502 27.55 11.74 15.09
C VAL A 502 28.68 10.86 15.65
N PRO A 503 28.41 9.82 16.45
CA PRO A 503 29.41 8.81 16.78
C PRO A 503 29.65 7.88 15.57
N SER A 504 30.92 7.62 15.26
CA SER A 504 31.37 6.67 14.24
C SER A 504 30.96 5.23 14.59
N LEU A 505 30.36 4.52 13.63
CA LEU A 505 30.10 3.08 13.70
C LEU A 505 31.42 2.27 13.72
N PRO A 506 31.50 1.15 14.46
CA PRO A 506 32.65 0.26 14.40
C PRO A 506 32.61 -0.61 13.14
N THR A 507 33.73 -0.63 12.43
CA THR A 507 34.08 -1.57 11.37
C THR A 507 34.23 -2.98 11.95
N ILE A 508 33.42 -3.94 11.48
CA ILE A 508 33.69 -5.36 11.71
C ILE A 508 34.63 -5.83 10.60
N GLY A 509 35.90 -5.95 10.95
CA GLY A 509 36.94 -6.52 10.10
C GLY A 509 36.82 -8.03 10.00
N ALA A 510 37.10 -8.55 8.81
CA ALA A 510 37.37 -9.96 8.56
C ALA A 510 38.53 -10.44 9.45
N GLY A 511 38.29 -11.48 10.22
CA GLY A 511 39.30 -12.18 11.01
C GLY A 511 39.24 -13.66 10.69
N ASP A 512 40.30 -14.14 10.04
CA ASP A 512 40.65 -15.56 9.97
C ASP A 512 40.92 -16.10 11.38
N GLU A 513 40.17 -17.10 11.83
CA GLU A 513 40.66 -18.05 12.82
C GLU A 513 40.18 -19.47 12.47
N ALA A 514 41.16 -20.31 12.18
CA ALA A 514 41.01 -21.75 11.99
C ALA A 514 40.63 -22.42 13.32
N ILE A 515 39.54 -23.20 13.30
CA ILE A 515 39.24 -24.16 14.36
C ILE A 515 39.17 -25.55 13.74
N ASP A 516 40.10 -26.38 14.21
CA ASP A 516 40.22 -27.83 14.04
C ASP A 516 38.92 -28.53 14.47
N SER A 517 38.36 -29.38 13.61
CA SER A 517 37.30 -30.32 13.99
C SER A 517 37.61 -31.71 13.45
N GLY A 518 37.78 -32.63 14.40
CA GLY A 518 38.03 -34.04 14.17
C GLY A 518 36.85 -34.78 13.55
N SER A 519 37.22 -35.75 12.71
CA SER A 519 36.53 -36.98 12.32
C SER A 519 35.06 -37.19 12.75
N GLY A 520 34.18 -37.18 11.74
CA GLY A 520 32.86 -37.83 11.76
C GLY A 520 32.33 -37.99 10.33
N GLU A 521 32.00 -39.22 9.92
CA GLU A 521 31.59 -39.60 8.56
C GLU A 521 30.26 -38.97 8.07
N PRO A 522 30.04 -38.86 6.73
CA PRO A 522 28.91 -38.16 6.16
C PRO A 522 27.64 -39.01 6.06
N ILE A 523 26.49 -38.40 6.40
CA ILE A 523 25.16 -38.95 6.11
C ILE A 523 24.69 -38.37 4.77
N ASN A 524 24.61 -39.22 3.75
CA ASN A 524 24.03 -38.88 2.45
C ASN A 524 22.50 -38.77 2.56
N SER A 525 21.95 -37.59 2.31
CA SER A 525 20.57 -37.45 1.81
C SER A 525 20.54 -36.47 0.64
N VAL A 526 20.46 -37.04 -0.56
CA VAL A 526 20.23 -36.31 -1.81
C VAL A 526 18.75 -35.88 -1.83
N VAL A 527 18.50 -34.57 -1.85
CA VAL A 527 17.21 -34.00 -2.23
C VAL A 527 17.24 -33.78 -3.75
N PRO A 528 16.26 -34.26 -4.55
CA PRO A 528 16.23 -34.00 -5.98
C PRO A 528 15.87 -32.54 -6.28
N ASP A 529 16.55 -31.97 -7.26
CA ASP A 529 16.30 -30.66 -7.86
C ASP A 529 14.99 -30.71 -8.70
N ASP A 530 13.92 -30.11 -8.17
CA ASP A 530 12.59 -30.02 -8.80
C ASP A 530 12.36 -28.67 -9.54
N SER A 531 13.41 -27.86 -9.74
CA SER A 531 13.34 -26.55 -10.43
C SER A 531 12.82 -26.64 -11.88
N ALA A 532 12.95 -27.80 -12.53
CA ALA A 532 12.56 -28.00 -13.93
C ALA A 532 11.02 -28.04 -14.16
N LYS A 533 10.22 -28.37 -13.14
CA LYS A 533 8.76 -28.52 -13.30
C LYS A 533 8.02 -27.18 -13.22
N GLY A 534 8.45 -26.27 -12.35
CA GLY A 534 7.92 -24.91 -12.24
C GLY A 534 8.17 -24.08 -13.50
N ILE A 535 9.37 -24.20 -14.08
CA ILE A 535 9.75 -23.52 -15.33
C ILE A 535 8.82 -23.93 -16.49
N THR A 536 8.39 -25.19 -16.53
CA THR A 536 7.54 -25.71 -17.63
C THR A 536 6.13 -25.13 -17.60
N ALA A 537 5.55 -24.91 -16.42
CA ALA A 537 4.22 -24.31 -16.27
C ALA A 537 4.23 -22.80 -16.59
N LEU A 538 5.27 -22.08 -16.14
CA LEU A 538 5.47 -20.66 -16.42
C LEU A 538 5.73 -20.39 -17.92
N LEU A 539 6.45 -21.29 -18.59
CA LEU A 539 6.72 -21.21 -20.03
C LEU A 539 5.43 -21.40 -20.85
N ILE A 540 4.56 -22.34 -20.45
CA ILE A 540 3.26 -22.59 -21.11
C ILE A 540 2.32 -21.38 -20.95
N TYR A 541 2.35 -20.71 -19.79
CA TYR A 541 1.56 -19.50 -19.54
C TYR A 541 1.99 -18.32 -20.42
N ASN A 542 3.30 -18.07 -20.55
CA ASN A 542 3.83 -17.00 -21.41
C ASN A 542 3.62 -17.27 -22.91
N LEU A 543 3.70 -18.53 -23.35
CA LEU A 543 3.52 -18.91 -24.76
C LEU A 543 2.12 -18.61 -25.32
N LYS A 544 1.09 -18.49 -24.46
CA LYS A 544 -0.28 -18.14 -24.89
C LYS A 544 -0.47 -16.65 -25.21
N LYS A 545 0.43 -15.76 -24.76
CA LYS A 545 0.32 -14.30 -24.97
C LYS A 545 0.99 -13.79 -26.25
N VAL A 546 1.97 -14.50 -26.82
CA VAL A 546 2.88 -13.92 -27.85
C VAL A 546 2.60 -14.39 -29.29
N GLY A 547 1.64 -15.29 -29.49
CA GLY A 547 1.31 -15.82 -30.82
C GLY A 547 2.33 -16.84 -31.36
N TRP A 548 1.82 -17.81 -32.12
CA TRP A 548 2.56 -18.99 -32.58
C TRP A 548 3.88 -18.75 -33.34
N PRO A 549 4.07 -17.66 -34.12
CA PRO A 549 5.33 -17.42 -34.82
C PRO A 549 6.52 -17.11 -33.88
N ALA A 550 6.29 -16.36 -32.79
CA ALA A 550 7.33 -16.02 -31.81
C ALA A 550 7.70 -17.23 -30.94
N ALA A 551 6.72 -18.06 -30.60
CA ALA A 551 6.91 -19.33 -29.91
C ALA A 551 7.86 -20.26 -30.69
N LEU A 552 7.69 -20.37 -32.01
CA LEU A 552 8.55 -21.22 -32.86
C LEU A 552 10.01 -20.75 -32.91
N ALA A 553 10.25 -19.44 -32.93
CA ALA A 553 11.61 -18.88 -32.88
C ALA A 553 12.30 -19.18 -31.54
N MET A 554 11.55 -19.13 -30.45
CA MET A 554 12.04 -19.44 -29.10
C MET A 554 12.32 -20.94 -28.92
N PHE A 555 11.47 -21.83 -29.45
CA PHE A 555 11.73 -23.28 -29.50
C PHE A 555 12.98 -23.62 -30.33
N ALA A 556 13.21 -22.92 -31.45
CA ALA A 556 14.43 -23.12 -32.25
C ALA A 556 15.70 -22.68 -31.51
N ALA A 557 15.64 -21.59 -30.74
CA ALA A 557 16.76 -21.11 -29.93
C ALA A 557 17.07 -22.07 -28.76
N ILE A 558 16.05 -22.56 -28.06
CA ILE A 558 16.21 -23.52 -26.95
C ILE A 558 16.74 -24.87 -27.48
N ALA A 559 16.26 -25.34 -28.63
CA ALA A 559 16.77 -26.54 -29.28
C ALA A 559 18.23 -26.38 -29.73
N ALA A 560 18.63 -25.21 -30.20
CA ALA A 560 20.02 -24.92 -30.56
C ALA A 560 20.96 -24.90 -29.33
N ILE A 561 20.49 -24.37 -28.20
CA ILE A 561 21.22 -24.37 -26.92
C ILE A 561 21.35 -25.80 -26.38
N ALA A 562 20.27 -26.58 -26.37
CA ALA A 562 20.30 -27.98 -25.95
C ALA A 562 21.25 -28.84 -26.82
N PHE A 563 21.28 -28.59 -28.14
CA PHE A 563 22.18 -29.28 -29.07
C PHE A 563 23.66 -28.86 -28.87
N ALA A 564 23.93 -27.62 -28.46
CA ALA A 564 25.27 -27.16 -28.11
C ALA A 564 25.78 -27.79 -26.80
N PHE A 565 24.93 -27.93 -25.79
CA PHE A 565 25.26 -28.62 -24.54
C PHE A 565 25.49 -30.13 -24.73
N GLN A 566 24.75 -30.77 -25.63
CA GLN A 566 24.93 -32.20 -25.94
C GLN A 566 26.26 -32.47 -26.67
N LYS A 567 26.80 -31.51 -27.44
CA LYS A 567 28.14 -31.64 -28.07
C LYS A 567 29.29 -31.46 -27.08
N LEU A 568 29.12 -30.66 -26.02
CA LEU A 568 30.14 -30.44 -25.00
C LEU A 568 30.32 -31.64 -24.06
N GLN A 569 29.29 -32.48 -23.89
CA GLN A 569 29.38 -33.70 -23.07
C GLN A 569 30.03 -34.91 -23.78
N VAL A 570 30.23 -34.86 -25.11
CA VAL A 570 30.78 -36.00 -25.88
C VAL A 570 32.31 -35.96 -26.04
N THR A 571 32.97 -34.85 -25.73
CA THR A 571 34.45 -34.76 -25.76
C THR A 571 35.04 -34.89 -24.36
N GLY A 572 34.87 -36.06 -23.74
CA GLY A 572 35.64 -36.47 -22.57
C GLY A 572 37.11 -36.73 -22.94
N TYR A 573 38.01 -35.82 -22.57
CA TYR A 573 39.45 -36.01 -22.66
C TYR A 573 39.88 -37.05 -21.59
N LYS A 574 40.30 -38.25 -22.02
CA LYS A 574 40.90 -39.26 -21.15
C LYS A 574 42.36 -38.90 -20.83
N PRO A 575 42.82 -38.92 -19.56
CA PRO A 575 44.24 -38.85 -19.27
C PRO A 575 44.88 -40.19 -19.62
N ARG A 576 45.97 -40.18 -20.41
CA ARG A 576 46.77 -41.38 -20.70
C ARG A 576 47.94 -41.43 -19.71
N ALA A 577 47.99 -42.51 -18.94
CA ALA A 577 49.10 -42.86 -18.07
C ALA A 577 50.30 -43.39 -18.90
N LYS A 578 51.41 -42.64 -18.87
CA LYS A 578 52.78 -43.06 -18.52
C LYS A 578 53.75 -41.93 -18.87
#